data_AF-A0A091R753-F1
#
_entry.id   AF-A0A091R753-F1
#
_cell.length_a   1.000
_cell.length_b   1.000
_cell.length_c   1.000
_cell.angle_alpha   90.00
_cell.angle_beta   90.00
_cell.angle_gamma   90.00
#
_symmetry.space_group_name_H-M   'P 1'
#
loop_
_entity.id
_entity.type
_entity.pdbx_description
1 polymer ?
#
loop_
_entity_poly.entity_id
_entity_poly.type
_entity_poly.pdbx_seq_one_letter_code
_entity_poly.pdbx_strand_id
1 'polypeptide(L)'
;AVRNDRNKKKKEPSKQESTENYEMTAELDDLTEKIRKAHQETFPSLCQLGKYTTNSSADHRVRLDLGLWDKFSELATKCIIKIVEFAKRLPGFTSLTIADQITLLKAACLDILVCIFSTTAIP
;
A
#
# COMPACT_ATOMS: atom_id res chain seq x y z
N ALA A 1 8.14 -52.50 -53.38
CA ALA A 1 9.02 -51.46 -53.96
C ALA A 1 8.89 -50.18 -53.14
N VAL A 2 9.93 -49.87 -52.35
CA VAL A 2 10.57 -48.54 -52.17
C VAL A 2 9.68 -47.30 -51.87
N ARG A 3 9.84 -46.79 -50.62
CA ARG A 3 9.76 -45.38 -50.13
C ARG A 3 8.34 -44.78 -50.03
N ASN A 4 7.98 -43.98 -49.02
CA ASN A 4 8.78 -43.12 -48.15
C ASN A 4 8.05 -42.77 -46.84
N ASP A 5 8.84 -42.59 -45.80
CA ASP A 5 8.51 -42.11 -44.47
C ASP A 5 8.13 -40.60 -44.51
N ARG A 6 7.04 -40.20 -43.85
CA ARG A 6 6.80 -38.78 -43.53
C ARG A 6 6.03 -38.64 -42.24
N ASN A 7 6.78 -38.77 -41.15
CA ASN A 7 6.42 -38.46 -39.77
C ASN A 7 5.68 -37.11 -39.63
N LYS A 8 4.38 -37.15 -39.35
CA LYS A 8 3.51 -35.98 -39.14
C LYS A 8 3.52 -35.57 -37.66
N LYS A 9 4.62 -34.97 -37.18
CA LYS A 9 4.58 -34.25 -35.89
C LYS A 9 3.87 -32.91 -36.10
N LYS A 10 2.60 -32.87 -35.72
CA LYS A 10 1.83 -31.64 -35.52
C LYS A 10 2.60 -30.75 -34.55
N LYS A 11 3.09 -29.61 -35.03
CA LYS A 11 3.60 -28.53 -34.18
C LYS A 11 2.38 -27.88 -33.54
N GLU A 12 2.29 -27.98 -32.22
CA GLU A 12 1.29 -27.27 -31.42
C GLU A 12 1.39 -25.76 -31.68
N PRO A 13 0.27 -25.01 -31.68
CA PRO A 13 0.32 -23.56 -31.74
C PRO A 13 0.98 -23.05 -30.46
N SER A 14 2.14 -22.41 -30.60
CA SER A 14 2.78 -21.67 -29.52
C SER A 14 1.81 -20.63 -28.99
N LYS A 15 1.37 -20.80 -27.73
CA LYS A 15 0.74 -19.74 -26.95
C LYS A 15 1.62 -18.49 -27.09
N GLN A 16 1.08 -17.44 -27.69
CA GLN A 16 1.61 -16.09 -27.55
C GLN A 16 1.57 -15.76 -26.05
N GLU A 17 2.71 -15.92 -25.38
CA GLU A 17 2.99 -15.14 -24.19
C GLU A 17 2.95 -13.68 -24.63
N SER A 18 1.92 -12.98 -24.16
CA SER A 18 1.83 -11.54 -24.27
C SER A 18 2.92 -11.00 -23.36
N THR A 19 4.12 -10.78 -23.91
CA THR A 19 5.11 -9.92 -23.26
C THR A 19 4.44 -8.55 -23.15
N GLU A 20 3.90 -8.25 -21.97
CA GLU A 20 3.54 -6.89 -21.61
C GLU A 20 4.84 -6.09 -21.65
N ASN A 21 5.15 -5.55 -22.83
CA ASN A 21 6.17 -4.51 -22.98
C ASN A 21 5.59 -3.26 -22.31
N TYR A 22 5.64 -3.24 -20.98
CA TYR A 22 5.41 -2.04 -20.21
C TYR A 22 6.62 -1.14 -20.47
N GLU A 23 6.51 -0.24 -21.45
CA GLU A 23 7.44 0.88 -21.58
C GLU A 23 7.31 1.74 -20.31
N MET A 24 8.12 1.41 -19.32
CA MET A 24 8.29 2.20 -18.10
C MET A 24 9.06 3.45 -18.52
N THR A 25 8.37 4.58 -18.66
CA THR A 25 9.02 5.85 -18.96
C THR A 25 9.86 6.28 -17.77
N ALA A 26 11.00 6.91 -18.00
CA ALA A 26 11.89 7.37 -16.92
C ALA A 26 11.19 8.33 -15.93
N GLU A 27 10.17 9.04 -16.39
CA GLU A 27 9.32 9.90 -15.55
C GLU A 27 8.44 9.11 -14.59
N LEU A 28 7.92 7.97 -15.02
CA LEU A 28 7.07 7.11 -14.20
C LEU A 28 7.87 6.36 -13.14
N ASP A 29 9.10 5.95 -13.47
CA ASP A 29 10.04 5.38 -12.50
C ASP A 29 10.40 6.38 -11.40
N ASP A 30 10.74 7.62 -11.77
CA ASP A 30 11.03 8.68 -10.81
C ASP A 30 9.83 9.01 -9.92
N LEU A 31 8.62 9.03 -10.50
CA LEU A 31 7.38 9.21 -9.73
C LEU A 31 7.16 8.05 -8.74
N THR A 32 7.30 6.81 -9.19
CA THR A 32 7.15 5.62 -8.36
C THR A 32 8.12 5.65 -7.19
N GLU A 33 9.38 6.00 -7.45
CA GLU A 33 10.42 6.06 -6.43
C GLU A 33 10.17 7.15 -5.40
N LYS A 34 9.68 8.33 -5.83
CA LYS A 34 9.27 9.42 -4.93
C LYS A 34 8.12 8.99 -4.02
N ILE A 35 7.09 8.33 -4.56
CA ILE A 35 5.94 7.85 -3.78
C ILE A 35 6.41 6.78 -2.78
N ARG A 36 7.21 5.81 -3.23
CA ARG A 36 7.78 4.74 -2.40
C ARG A 36 8.57 5.31 -1.23
N LYS A 37 9.46 6.28 -1.50
CA LYS A 37 10.28 6.94 -0.48
C LYS A 37 9.43 7.75 0.50
N ALA A 38 8.47 8.54 0.00
CA ALA A 38 7.56 9.30 0.85
C ALA A 38 6.78 8.39 1.80
N HIS A 39 6.31 7.23 1.32
CA HIS A 39 5.61 6.26 2.14
C HIS A 39 6.53 5.67 3.23
N GLN A 40 7.73 5.20 2.89
CA GLN A 40 8.66 4.60 3.84
C GLN A 40 9.15 5.57 4.93
N GLU A 41 9.31 6.84 4.59
CA GLU A 41 9.76 7.85 5.55
C GLU A 41 8.64 8.32 6.49
N THR A 42 7.38 8.16 6.10
CA THR A 42 6.22 8.54 6.91
C THR A 42 5.63 7.37 7.69
N PHE A 43 5.75 6.16 7.17
CA PHE A 43 5.28 4.92 7.76
C PHE A 43 6.43 3.90 7.81
N PRO A 44 7.02 3.64 9.00
CA PRO A 44 8.02 2.59 9.15
C PRO A 44 7.40 1.22 8.87
N SER A 45 8.18 0.31 8.30
CA SER A 45 7.72 -1.05 8.06
C SER A 45 7.57 -1.83 9.37
N LEU A 46 6.71 -2.84 9.39
CA LEU A 46 6.44 -3.64 10.59
C LEU A 46 7.70 -4.30 11.17
N CYS A 47 8.68 -4.65 10.33
CA CYS A 47 9.95 -5.24 10.78
C CYS A 47 10.87 -4.25 11.52
N GLN A 48 10.64 -2.95 11.38
CA GLN A 48 11.41 -1.89 12.05
C GLN A 48 10.79 -1.51 13.41
N LEU A 49 9.61 -2.03 13.74
CA LEU A 49 8.84 -1.61 14.91
C LEU A 49 8.98 -2.61 16.06
N GLY A 50 9.26 -2.11 17.27
CA GLY A 50 9.24 -2.92 18.49
C GLY A 50 7.81 -3.32 18.84
N LYS A 51 7.52 -4.62 18.87
CA LYS A 51 6.19 -5.15 19.22
C LYS A 51 6.03 -5.16 20.75
N TYR A 52 4.95 -4.55 21.22
CA TYR A 52 4.50 -4.63 22.62
C TYR A 52 3.04 -5.10 22.63
N THR A 53 2.67 -5.91 23.62
CA THR A 53 1.31 -6.41 23.79
C THR A 53 0.69 -5.85 25.06
N THR A 54 -0.63 -5.74 25.08
CA THR A 54 -1.42 -5.41 26.27
C THR A 54 -2.44 -6.50 26.50
N ASN A 55 -2.68 -6.85 27.76
CA ASN A 55 -3.64 -7.85 28.20
C ASN A 55 -5.02 -7.26 28.53
N SER A 56 -5.19 -5.93 28.35
CA SER A 56 -6.47 -5.25 28.60
C SER A 56 -7.58 -5.82 27.71
N SER A 57 -8.68 -6.27 28.32
CA SER A 57 -9.83 -6.89 27.64
C SER A 57 -9.47 -7.94 26.58
N ALA A 58 -8.38 -8.70 26.78
CA ALA A 58 -7.92 -9.70 25.81
C ALA A 58 -8.83 -10.95 25.77
N ASP A 59 -9.42 -11.33 26.91
CA ASP A 59 -10.15 -12.60 27.05
C ASP A 59 -11.63 -12.52 26.66
N HIS A 60 -12.22 -11.32 26.64
CA HIS A 60 -13.64 -11.14 26.32
C HIS A 60 -13.91 -9.79 25.65
N ARG A 61 -14.89 -9.77 24.74
CA ARG A 61 -15.35 -8.53 24.10
C ARG A 61 -16.11 -7.68 25.11
N VAL A 62 -15.67 -6.44 25.29
CA VAL A 62 -16.38 -5.41 26.05
C VAL A 62 -16.94 -4.35 25.09
N ARG A 63 -17.94 -3.60 25.53
CA ARG A 63 -18.56 -2.54 24.71
C ARG A 63 -17.54 -1.46 24.31
N LEU A 64 -16.68 -1.06 25.25
CA LEU A 64 -15.57 -0.15 25.05
C LEU A 64 -14.61 -0.30 26.24
N ASP A 65 -13.33 -0.54 25.96
CA ASP A 65 -12.26 -0.37 26.94
C ASP A 65 -11.68 1.03 26.77
N LEU A 66 -11.88 1.88 27.79
CA LEU A 66 -11.43 3.28 27.77
C LEU A 66 -9.90 3.41 27.67
N GLY A 67 -9.14 2.51 28.32
CA GLY A 67 -7.68 2.55 28.28
C GLY A 67 -7.14 2.21 26.90
N LEU A 68 -7.74 1.21 26.24
CA LEU A 68 -7.41 0.87 24.85
C LEU A 68 -7.87 1.97 23.89
N TRP A 69 -9.05 2.56 24.12
CA TRP A 69 -9.56 3.65 23.30
C TRP A 69 -8.65 4.87 23.33
N ASP A 70 -8.14 5.26 24.50
CA ASP A 70 -7.22 6.39 24.63
C ASP A 70 -5.92 6.14 23.87
N LYS A 71 -5.35 4.93 24.00
CA LYS A 71 -4.13 4.54 23.26
C LYS A 71 -4.36 4.47 21.77
N PHE A 72 -5.47 3.88 21.34
CA PHE A 72 -5.85 3.83 19.93
C PHE A 72 -6.04 5.24 19.35
N SER A 73 -6.78 6.10 20.04
CA SER A 73 -7.06 7.48 19.60
C SER A 73 -5.77 8.30 19.51
N GLU A 74 -4.85 8.12 20.46
CA GLU A 74 -3.54 8.77 20.44
C GLU A 74 -2.72 8.33 19.21
N LEU A 75 -2.67 7.02 18.94
CA LEU A 75 -1.98 6.45 17.77
C LEU A 75 -2.63 6.88 16.46
N ALA A 76 -3.96 6.87 16.38
CA ALA A 76 -4.71 7.32 15.22
C ALA A 76 -4.43 8.80 14.91
N THR A 77 -4.39 9.67 15.94
CA THR A 77 -4.06 11.09 15.78
C THR A 77 -2.65 11.27 15.22
N LYS A 78 -1.66 10.54 15.75
CA LYS A 78 -0.28 10.53 15.23
C LYS A 78 -0.22 10.02 13.79
N CYS A 79 -0.99 8.99 13.46
CA CYS A 79 -1.10 8.45 12.11
C CYS A 79 -1.69 9.47 11.13
N ILE A 80 -2.75 10.19 11.51
CA ILE A 80 -3.35 11.25 10.67
C ILE A 80 -2.32 12.33 10.33
N ILE A 81 -1.50 12.76 11.30
CA ILE A 81 -0.43 13.73 11.06
C ILE A 81 0.56 13.18 10.02
N LYS A 82 0.91 11.89 10.10
CA LYS A 82 1.78 11.22 9.12
C LYS A 82 1.15 11.09 7.74
N ILE A 83 -0.17 10.86 7.64
CA ILE A 83 -0.90 10.88 6.36
C ILE A 83 -0.82 12.26 5.72
N VAL A 84 -1.00 13.34 6.49
CA VAL A 84 -0.86 14.71 5.98
C VAL A 84 0.58 15.00 5.54
N GLU A 85 1.56 14.53 6.32
CA GLU A 85 2.99 14.65 5.98
C GLU A 85 3.32 13.91 4.68
N PHE A 86 2.76 12.70 4.49
CA PHE A 86 2.88 11.92 3.27
C PHE A 86 2.27 12.65 2.07
N ALA A 87 1.04 13.14 2.20
CA ALA A 87 0.35 13.85 1.13
C ALA A 87 1.15 15.07 0.65
N LYS A 88 1.76 15.83 1.57
CA LYS A 88 2.62 16.98 1.23
C LYS A 88 3.89 16.61 0.45
N ARG A 89 4.35 15.36 0.53
CA ARG A 89 5.54 14.87 -0.20
C ARG A 89 5.19 14.32 -1.58
N LEU A 90 3.91 14.16 -1.90
CA LEU A 90 3.46 13.72 -3.21
C LEU A 90 3.67 14.83 -4.25
N PRO A 91 4.30 14.53 -5.41
CA PRO A 91 4.47 15.50 -6.48
C PRO A 91 3.12 16.11 -6.90
N GLY A 92 3.04 17.45 -6.91
CA GLY A 92 1.84 18.18 -7.33
C GLY A 92 0.77 18.39 -6.25
N PHE A 93 0.82 17.70 -5.11
CA PHE A 93 -0.21 17.85 -4.06
C PHE A 93 -0.18 19.24 -3.42
N THR A 94 1.01 19.78 -3.14
CA THR A 94 1.19 21.13 -2.57
C THR A 94 0.89 22.25 -3.55
N SER A 95 0.82 21.95 -4.85
CA SER A 95 0.42 22.91 -5.89
C SER A 95 -1.10 23.09 -5.97
N LEU A 96 -1.89 22.18 -5.37
CA LEU A 96 -3.34 22.31 -5.25
C LEU A 96 -3.70 23.38 -4.23
N THR A 97 -4.93 23.91 -4.32
CA THR A 97 -5.42 24.88 -3.32
C THR A 97 -5.51 24.22 -1.94
N ILE A 98 -5.40 25.02 -0.87
CA ILE A 98 -5.56 24.51 0.50
C ILE A 98 -6.95 23.86 0.69
N ALA A 99 -7.98 24.38 0.02
CA ALA A 99 -9.32 23.82 0.05
C ALA A 99 -9.37 22.40 -0.56
N ASP A 100 -8.69 22.20 -1.70
CA ASP A 100 -8.62 20.90 -2.36
C ASP A 100 -7.77 19.91 -1.55
N GLN A 101 -6.64 20.35 -1.00
CA GLN A 101 -5.81 19.52 -0.12
C GLN A 101 -6.61 19.01 1.09
N ILE A 102 -7.39 19.89 1.74
CA ILE A 102 -8.27 19.53 2.86
C ILE A 102 -9.37 18.57 2.39
N THR A 103 -9.98 18.82 1.24
CA THR A 103 -11.06 17.98 0.71
C THR A 103 -10.58 16.57 0.40
N LEU A 104 -9.42 16.44 -0.28
CA LEU A 104 -8.80 15.16 -0.58
C LEU A 104 -8.43 14.39 0.70
N LEU A 105 -7.81 15.07 1.67
CA LEU A 105 -7.47 14.46 2.95
C LEU A 105 -8.72 14.01 3.71
N LYS A 106 -9.78 14.82 3.77
CA LYS A 106 -11.03 14.43 4.44
C LYS A 106 -11.69 13.23 3.77
N ALA A 107 -11.62 13.12 2.45
CA ALA A 107 -12.20 12.00 1.71
C ALA A 107 -11.42 10.70 1.92
N ALA A 108 -10.08 10.75 1.89
CA ALA A 108 -9.24 9.56 1.86
C ALA A 108 -8.61 9.16 3.21
N CYS A 109 -8.62 10.02 4.23
CA CYS A 109 -7.85 9.80 5.46
C CYS A 109 -8.28 8.53 6.21
N LEU A 110 -9.57 8.21 6.26
CA LEU A 110 -10.06 6.98 6.90
C LEU A 110 -9.62 5.74 6.13
N ASP A 111 -9.70 5.75 4.79
CA ASP A 111 -9.28 4.62 3.96
C ASP A 111 -7.78 4.33 4.11
N ILE A 112 -6.96 5.39 4.11
CA ILE A 112 -5.51 5.27 4.34
C ILE A 112 -5.24 4.74 5.75
N LEU A 113 -5.93 5.26 6.77
CA LEU A 113 -5.75 4.83 8.15
C LEU A 113 -6.10 3.34 8.32
N VAL A 114 -7.21 2.87 7.74
CA VAL A 114 -7.60 1.45 7.74
C VAL A 114 -6.58 0.59 7.00
N CYS A 115 -6.09 1.06 5.85
CA CYS A 115 -5.05 0.37 5.09
C CYS A 115 -3.77 0.17 5.92
N ILE A 116 -3.27 1.22 6.57
CA ILE A 116 -2.07 1.17 7.43
C ILE A 116 -2.26 0.23 8.62
N PHE A 117 -3.43 0.26 9.28
CA PHE A 117 -3.70 -0.67 10.38
C PHE A 117 -3.82 -2.13 9.90
N SER A 118 -4.35 -2.35 8.70
CA SER A 118 -4.47 -3.69 8.12
C SER A 118 -3.12 -4.27 7.72
N THR A 119 -2.25 -3.47 7.10
CA THR A 119 -0.89 -3.90 6.70
C THR A 119 0.04 -4.12 7.88
N THR A 120 -0.24 -3.51 9.03
CA THR A 120 0.51 -3.73 10.28
C THR A 120 -0.07 -4.87 11.13
N ALA A 121 -1.33 -5.26 10.92
CA ALA A 121 -2.01 -6.34 11.63
C ALA A 121 -1.78 -7.74 11.00
N ILE A 122 -1.37 -7.81 9.73
CA ILE A 122 -1.09 -9.08 9.05
C ILE A 122 0.42 -9.41 9.19
N PRO A 123 0.80 -10.49 9.91
CA PRO A 123 2.19 -10.94 10.02
C PRO A 123 2.71 -11.61 8.73
#